data_AF-A0A8J2VN55-F1
#
_entry.id   AF-A0A8J2VN55-F1
#
_cell.length_a   1.000
_cell.length_b   1.000
_cell.length_c   1.000
_cell.angle_alpha   90.00
_cell.angle_beta   90.00
_cell.angle_gamma   90.00
#
_symmetry.space_group_name_H-M   'P 1'
#
loop_
_entity.id
_entity.type
_entity.pdbx_description
1 polymer ?
#
loop_
_entity_poly.entity_id
_entity_poly.type
_entity_poly.pdbx_seq_one_letter_code
_entity_poly.pdbx_strand_id
1 'polypeptide(L)'
;MITADIIETRPGLRADATRIAQIYNEGIEDRIATYETRLRSVEDVEAWFDADYPLVVAERGGVIGAYALATPYRARPCYAGVREFSIYVAREMRGHG
;
A
#
# COMPACT_ATOMS: atom_id res chain seq x y z
N MET A 1 22.76 23.13 -0.13
CA MET A 1 21.49 22.82 0.55
C MET A 1 21.40 21.31 0.66
N ILE A 2 21.51 20.77 1.87
CA ILE A 2 21.32 19.33 2.11
C ILE A 2 19.82 19.14 2.25
N THR A 3 19.16 18.63 1.21
CA THR A 3 17.80 18.13 1.38
C THR A 3 17.93 16.95 2.33
N ALA A 4 17.43 17.10 3.56
CA ALA A 4 17.40 16.00 4.51
C ALA A 4 16.62 14.85 3.86
N ASP A 5 17.17 13.65 3.99
CA ASP A 5 16.63 12.45 3.39
C ASP A 5 15.44 11.95 4.23
N ILE A 6 14.32 12.66 4.10
CA ILE A 6 13.12 12.51 4.93
C ILE A 6 12.12 11.62 4.20
N ILE A 7 11.48 10.73 4.96
CA ILE A 7 10.29 9.99 4.53
C ILE A 7 9.07 10.86 4.82
N GLU A 8 8.30 11.17 3.78
CA GLU A 8 7.05 11.93 3.88
C GLU A 8 5.86 11.01 3.59
N THR A 9 4.71 11.29 4.21
CA THR A 9 3.47 10.55 3.95
C THR A 9 2.43 11.45 3.31
N ARG A 10 1.67 10.90 2.37
CA ARG A 10 0.58 11.60 1.69
C ARG A 10 -0.55 10.64 1.31
N PRO A 11 -1.77 11.13 1.06
CA PRO A 11 -2.79 10.33 0.41
C PRO A 11 -2.24 9.73 -0.89
N GLY A 12 -2.52 8.45 -1.11
CA GLY A 12 -2.17 7.84 -2.38
C GLY A 12 -3.09 8.32 -3.49
N LEU A 13 -2.54 8.34 -4.69
CA LEU A 13 -3.22 8.76 -5.92
C LEU A 13 -3.32 7.57 -6.86
N ARG A 14 -4.31 7.59 -7.76
CA ARG A 14 -4.44 6.54 -8.78
C ARG A 14 -3.16 6.34 -9.60
N ALA A 15 -2.42 7.42 -9.85
CA ALA A 15 -1.12 7.39 -10.54
C ALA A 15 -0.04 6.56 -9.79
N ASP A 16 -0.20 6.32 -8.49
CA ASP A 16 0.73 5.52 -7.68
C ASP A 16 0.49 4.01 -7.85
N ALA A 17 -0.59 3.60 -8.53
CA ALA A 17 -1.03 2.19 -8.61
C ALA A 17 0.06 1.25 -9.13
N THR A 18 0.83 1.68 -10.13
CA THR A 18 1.96 0.89 -10.66
C THR A 18 2.97 0.55 -9.57
N ARG A 19 3.36 1.53 -8.75
CA ARG A 19 4.37 1.33 -7.71
C ARG A 19 3.81 0.55 -6.53
N ILE A 20 2.55 0.78 -6.17
CA ILE A 20 1.85 0.00 -5.13
C ILE A 20 1.74 -1.47 -5.53
N ALA A 21 1.39 -1.76 -6.79
CA ALA A 21 1.33 -3.14 -7.31
C ALA A 21 2.68 -3.85 -7.21
N GLN A 22 3.78 -3.16 -7.56
CA GLN A 22 5.13 -3.70 -7.41
C GLN A 22 5.44 -4.06 -5.95
N ILE A 23 5.21 -3.12 -5.02
CA ILE A 23 5.47 -3.34 -3.58
C ILE A 23 4.62 -4.50 -3.04
N TYR A 24 3.36 -4.62 -3.46
CA TYR A 24 2.52 -5.71 -3.00
C TYR A 24 3.00 -7.06 -3.55
N ASN A 25 3.39 -7.08 -4.82
CA ASN A 25 3.90 -8.28 -5.49
C ASN A 25 5.19 -8.78 -4.85
N GLU A 26 6.08 -7.90 -4.39
CA GLU A 26 7.22 -8.31 -3.55
C GLU A 26 6.77 -9.05 -2.28
N GLY A 27 5.71 -8.57 -1.62
CA GLY A 27 5.13 -9.23 -0.45
C GLY A 27 4.50 -10.60 -0.76
N ILE A 28 3.86 -10.74 -1.92
CA ILE A 28 3.30 -12.01 -2.40
C ILE A 28 4.44 -13.01 -2.70
N GLU A 29 5.48 -12.57 -3.40
CA GLU A 29 6.66 -13.36 -3.72
C GLU A 29 7.44 -13.80 -2.47
N ASP A 30 7.51 -12.94 -1.45
CA ASP A 30 8.21 -13.24 -0.18
C ASP A 30 7.45 -14.29 0.67
N ARG A 31 6.13 -14.45 0.46
CA ARG A 31 5.28 -15.47 1.12
C ARG A 31 5.22 -15.39 2.65
N ILE A 32 5.51 -14.22 3.23
CA ILE A 32 5.54 -14.03 4.69
C ILE A 32 4.43 -13.09 5.18
N ALA A 33 4.01 -12.12 4.35
CA ALA A 33 3.14 -11.01 4.79
C ALA A 33 1.68 -11.12 4.33
N THR A 34 1.37 -12.00 3.39
CA THR A 34 0.02 -12.13 2.80
C THR A 34 -0.32 -13.58 2.47
N TYR A 35 -1.62 -13.89 2.53
CA TYR A 35 -2.16 -15.16 2.04
C TYR A 35 -2.44 -15.15 0.53
N GLU A 36 -2.31 -14.00 -0.12
CA GLU A 36 -2.46 -13.91 -1.57
C GLU A 36 -1.42 -14.78 -2.30
N THR A 37 -1.87 -15.34 -3.42
CA THR A 37 -1.05 -16.21 -4.28
C THR A 37 -0.93 -15.68 -5.71
N ARG A 38 -1.83 -14.78 -6.11
CA ARG A 38 -1.87 -14.19 -7.44
C ARG A 38 -1.28 -12.79 -7.38
N LEU A 39 -0.29 -12.53 -8.24
CA LEU A 39 0.25 -11.18 -8.43
C LEU A 39 -0.86 -10.21 -8.87
N ARG A 40 -0.77 -8.98 -8.38
CA ARG A 40 -1.66 -7.88 -8.72
C ARG A 40 -1.18 -7.15 -9.96
N SER A 41 -2.10 -6.89 -10.88
CA SER A 41 -1.89 -5.96 -11.98
C SER A 41 -2.06 -4.51 -11.50
N VAL A 42 -1.78 -3.54 -12.37
CA VAL A 42 -2.03 -2.13 -12.08
C VAL A 42 -3.53 -1.89 -11.92
N GLU A 43 -4.34 -2.50 -12.79
CA GLU A 43 -5.80 -2.40 -12.80
C GLU A 43 -6.43 -2.96 -11.52
N ASP A 44 -5.88 -4.06 -10.97
CA ASP A 44 -6.30 -4.61 -9.68
C ASP A 44 -6.16 -3.57 -8.55
N VAL A 45 -5.10 -2.76 -8.59
CA VAL A 45 -4.81 -1.73 -7.57
C VAL A 45 -5.60 -0.45 -7.83
N GLU A 46 -5.78 -0.07 -9.10
CA GLU A 46 -6.62 1.08 -9.47
C GLU A 46 -8.06 0.92 -8.95
N ALA A 47 -8.59 -0.31 -8.95
CA ALA A 47 -9.92 -0.61 -8.42
C ALA A 47 -10.07 -0.30 -6.92
N TRP A 48 -8.98 -0.23 -6.15
CA TRP A 48 -9.04 0.14 -4.72
C TRP A 48 -9.45 1.60 -4.52
N PHE A 49 -9.13 2.47 -5.48
CA PHE A 49 -9.50 3.88 -5.45
C PHE A 49 -10.98 4.10 -5.79
N ASP A 50 -11.61 3.17 -6.52
CA ASP A 50 -13.05 3.21 -6.81
C ASP A 50 -13.89 2.82 -5.58
N ALA A 51 -13.30 2.09 -4.64
CA ALA A 51 -13.95 1.64 -3.42
C ALA A 51 -13.81 2.63 -2.24
N ASP A 52 -13.19 3.79 -2.46
CA ASP A 52 -12.94 4.85 -1.47
C ASP A 52 -12.31 4.31 -0.16
N TYR A 53 -11.29 3.48 -0.32
CA TYR A 53 -10.51 2.97 0.80
C TYR A 53 -9.44 3.98 1.20
N PRO A 54 -9.27 4.31 2.50
CA PRO A 54 -8.15 5.11 2.95
C PRO A 54 -6.84 4.45 2.52
N LEU A 55 -6.08 5.16 1.69
CA LEU A 55 -4.80 4.73 1.16
C LEU A 55 -3.78 5.84 1.35
N VAL A 56 -2.67 5.50 2.01
CA VAL A 56 -1.55 6.41 2.26
C VAL A 56 -0.29 5.80 1.66
N VAL A 57 0.55 6.62 1.07
CA VAL A 57 1.89 6.23 0.61
C VAL A 57 2.95 6.94 1.44
N ALA A 58 4.09 6.29 1.63
CA ALA A 58 5.29 6.88 2.20
C ALA A 58 6.35 6.98 1.09
N GLU A 59 6.85 8.20 0.85
CA GLU A 59 7.81 8.48 -0.20
C GLU A 59 9.10 9.11 0.34
N ARG A 60 10.22 8.77 -0.31
CA ARG A 60 11.56 9.28 -0.03
C ARG A 60 12.14 9.78 -1.33
N GLY A 61 12.43 11.09 -1.42
CA GLY A 61 12.92 11.70 -2.67
C GLY A 61 11.98 11.50 -3.87
N GLY A 62 10.66 11.50 -3.64
CA GLY A 62 9.64 11.30 -4.68
C GLY A 62 9.44 9.84 -5.12
N VAL A 63 10.13 8.88 -4.49
CA VAL A 63 9.94 7.44 -4.73
C VAL A 63 9.13 6.84 -3.60
N ILE A 64 8.00 6.21 -3.93
CA ILE A 64 7.17 5.51 -2.97
C ILE A 64 7.90 4.24 -2.52
N GLY A 65 8.18 4.17 -1.21
CA GLY A 65 8.83 3.05 -0.55
C GLY A 65 7.88 2.17 0.26
N ALA A 66 6.70 2.68 0.62
CA ALA A 66 5.68 1.91 1.33
C ALA A 66 4.28 2.44 1.05
N TYR A 67 3.27 1.61 1.31
CA TYR A 67 1.89 2.05 1.36
C TYR A 67 1.13 1.38 2.50
N ALA A 68 0.05 2.03 2.93
CA ALA A 68 -0.94 1.49 3.85
C ALA A 68 -2.33 1.60 3.20
N LEU A 69 -3.14 0.56 3.36
CA LEU A 69 -4.51 0.49 2.84
C LEU A 69 -5.44 -0.02 3.94
N ALA A 70 -6.62 0.60 4.09
CA ALA A 70 -7.65 0.16 5.03
C ALA A 70 -8.95 -0.28 4.32
N THR A 71 -9.23 -1.58 4.32
CA THR A 71 -10.40 -2.21 3.70
C THR A 71 -11.49 -2.56 4.73
N PRO A 72 -12.77 -2.73 4.31
CA PRO A 72 -13.81 -3.24 5.20
C PRO A 72 -13.43 -4.61 5.79
N TYR A 73 -13.56 -4.78 7.11
CA TYR A 73 -13.17 -6.02 7.78
C TYR A 73 -14.00 -7.24 7.34
N ARG A 74 -15.34 -7.10 7.34
CA ARG A 74 -16.30 -8.15 6.96
C ARG A 74 -17.59 -7.53 6.43
N ALA A 75 -18.27 -8.24 5.53
CA ALA A 75 -19.51 -7.77 4.90
C ALA A 75 -20.75 -7.79 5.82
N ARG A 76 -20.71 -8.48 6.97
CA ARG A 76 -21.84 -8.56 7.90
C ARG A 76 -22.14 -7.17 8.48
N PRO A 77 -23.41 -6.71 8.53
CA PRO A 77 -23.76 -5.35 8.99
C PRO A 77 -23.26 -4.98 10.39
N CYS A 78 -23.07 -5.96 11.28
CA CYS A 78 -22.52 -5.71 12.63
C CYS A 78 -21.09 -5.18 12.64
N TYR A 79 -20.36 -5.22 11.52
CA TYR A 79 -19.02 -4.66 11.36
C TYR A 79 -19.01 -3.34 10.58
N ALA A 80 -20.17 -2.73 10.34
CA ALA A 80 -20.23 -1.41 9.71
C ALA A 80 -19.35 -0.41 10.48
N GLY A 81 -18.48 0.29 9.75
CA GLY A 81 -17.49 1.21 10.33
C GLY A 81 -16.18 0.56 10.79
N VAL A 82 -16.09 -0.78 10.86
CA VAL A 82 -14.84 -1.48 11.19
C VAL A 82 -14.04 -1.75 9.92
N ARG A 83 -12.77 -1.34 9.93
CA ARG A 83 -11.81 -1.59 8.86
C ARG A 83 -10.62 -2.37 9.40
N GLU A 84 -10.04 -3.18 8.53
CA GLU A 84 -8.70 -3.74 8.73
C GLU A 84 -7.71 -2.98 7.85
N PHE A 85 -6.44 -2.96 8.24
CA PHE A 85 -5.41 -2.32 7.44
C PHE A 85 -4.21 -3.24 7.26
N SER A 86 -3.45 -2.98 6.20
CA SER A 86 -2.17 -3.65 5.94
C SER A 86 -1.17 -2.61 5.47
N ILE A 87 0.11 -2.85 5.79
CA ILE A 87 1.23 -2.01 5.40
C ILE A 87 2.24 -2.89 4.68
N TYR A 88 2.68 -2.44 3.51
CA TYR A 88 3.74 -3.11 2.75
C TYR A 88 4.85 -2.11 2.47
N VAL A 89 6.09 -2.58 2.65
CA VAL A 89 7.32 -1.81 2.45
C VAL A 89 8.15 -2.51 1.38
N ALA A 90 8.57 -1.76 0.37
CA ALA A 90 9.48 -2.19 -0.68
C ALA A 90 10.74 -2.81 -0.06
N ARG A 91 11.23 -3.91 -0.62
CA ARG A 91 12.38 -4.68 -0.10
C ARG A 91 13.57 -3.77 0.22
N GLU A 92 13.89 -2.84 -0.68
CA GLU A 92 14.99 -1.90 -0.57
C GLU A 92 14.77 -0.78 0.47
N MET A 93 13.55 -0.63 0.98
CA MET A 93 13.16 0.42 1.94
C MET A 93 12.86 -0.12 3.34
N ARG A 94 12.99 -1.44 3.57
CA ARG A 94 12.79 -2.05 4.90
C ARG A 94 13.92 -1.64 5.86
N GLY A 95 13.58 -1.48 7.14
CA GLY A 95 14.55 -1.12 8.20
C GLY A 95 14.86 0.38 8.30
N HIS A 96 14.11 1.23 7.60
CA HIS A 96 14.27 2.68 7.60
C HIS A 96 13.19 3.43 8.39
N GLY A 97 12.36 2.72 9.17
CA GLY A 97 11.24 3.27 9.95
C GLY A 97 10.24 2.18 10.29
#